data_AF-A0AAD8E5U1-F1
#
_entry.id   AF-A0AAD8E5U1-F1
#
_cell.length_a   1.000
_cell.length_b   1.000
_cell.length_c   1.000
_cell.angle_alpha   90.00
_cell.angle_beta   90.00
_cell.angle_gamma   90.00
#
_symmetry.space_group_name_H-M   'P 1'
#
loop_
_entity.id
_entity.type
_entity.pdbx_description
1 polymer ?
#
loop_
_entity_poly.entity_id
_entity_poly.type
_entity_poly.pdbx_seq_one_letter_code
_entity_poly.pdbx_strand_id
1 'polypeptide(L)'
;VETIGDAYCVACGLHKQSSTHAQQTAWMALKMIETCAAHQTHDGKPSRCGSDCTRGTVLAGVVGKKMPRYCLFGHNVTIANKFRIRQRTTQINISPTTYENDIRVIIIEIQIWPKYGYGLLERPARLTT
;
A
#
# COMPACT_ATOMS: atom_id res chain seq x y z
N VAL A 1 6.66 -7.12 -0.86
CA VAL A 1 6.32 -5.94 -1.67
C VAL A 1 5.76 -6.46 -2.96
N GLU A 2 4.52 -6.11 -3.29
CA GLU A 2 3.91 -6.46 -4.56
C GLU A 2 3.64 -5.18 -5.37
N THR A 3 3.85 -5.25 -6.67
CA THR A 3 3.53 -4.18 -7.61
C THR A 3 2.36 -4.62 -8.47
N ILE A 4 1.29 -3.82 -8.50
CA ILE A 4 0.07 -4.12 -9.26
C ILE A 4 -0.26 -2.90 -10.10
N GLY A 5 0.27 -2.86 -11.32
CA GLY A 5 0.11 -1.72 -12.22
C GLY A 5 0.81 -0.47 -11.67
N ASP A 6 0.02 0.56 -11.38
CA ASP A 6 0.41 1.85 -10.80
C ASP A 6 0.27 1.89 -9.26
N ALA A 7 -0.04 0.73 -8.65
CA ALA A 7 -0.14 0.56 -7.21
C ALA A 7 1.04 -0.24 -6.63
N TYR A 8 1.45 0.13 -5.43
CA TYR A 8 2.49 -0.52 -4.64
C TYR A 8 1.94 -0.94 -3.29
N CYS A 9 2.01 -2.25 -2.99
CA CYS A 9 1.64 -2.80 -1.70
C CYS A 9 2.91 -3.15 -0.89
N VAL A 10 3.00 -2.58 0.30
CA VAL A 10 4.12 -2.77 1.23
C VAL A 10 3.57 -3.27 2.56
N ALA A 11 4.23 -4.25 3.16
CA ALA A 11 3.86 -4.75 4.48
C ALA A 11 5.08 -4.78 5.41
N CYS A 12 4.86 -4.35 6.65
CA CYS A 12 5.88 -4.25 7.70
C CYS A 12 5.50 -5.14 8.90
N GLY A 13 6.50 -5.72 9.57
CA GLY A 13 6.29 -6.57 10.75
C GLY A 13 5.95 -8.04 10.49
N LEU A 14 6.15 -8.54 9.27
CA LEU A 14 5.75 -9.90 8.87
C LEU A 14 6.54 -11.04 9.53
N HIS A 15 7.85 -10.90 9.69
CA HIS A 15 8.75 -12.00 10.08
C HIS A 15 9.43 -11.77 11.43
N LYS A 16 9.87 -10.53 11.68
CA LYS A 16 10.35 -10.07 12.97
C LYS A 16 9.35 -9.07 13.50
N GLN A 17 8.98 -9.20 14.76
CA GLN A 17 8.20 -8.17 15.45
C GLN A 17 9.15 -7.05 15.88
N SER A 18 8.68 -5.82 15.79
CA SER A 18 9.37 -4.61 16.24
C SER A 18 8.30 -3.63 16.67
N SER A 19 8.55 -2.95 17.78
CA SER A 19 7.71 -1.86 18.27
C SER A 19 7.73 -0.64 17.34
N THR A 20 8.76 -0.51 16.50
CA THR A 20 8.96 0.66 15.63
C THR A 20 8.38 0.51 14.23
N HIS A 21 7.82 -0.66 13.87
CA HIS A 21 7.30 -0.88 12.51
C HIS A 21 6.25 0.16 12.13
N ALA A 22 5.38 0.57 13.03
CA ALA A 22 4.38 1.60 12.75
C ALA A 22 4.98 2.94 12.37
N GLN A 23 5.99 3.39 13.12
CA GLN A 23 6.69 4.64 12.85
C GLN A 23 7.45 4.58 11.53
N GLN A 24 8.18 3.49 11.28
CA GLN A 24 8.91 3.27 10.03
C GLN A 24 7.97 3.27 8.83
N THR A 25 6.82 2.62 8.98
CA THR A 25 5.78 2.53 7.94
C THR A 25 5.16 3.90 7.67
N ALA A 26 4.82 4.65 8.72
CA ALA A 26 4.32 6.03 8.58
C ALA A 26 5.35 6.97 7.92
N TRP A 27 6.63 6.87 8.31
CA TRP A 27 7.71 7.64 7.68
C TRP A 27 7.89 7.28 6.21
N MET A 28 7.83 5.99 5.87
CA MET A 28 7.88 5.55 4.49
C MET A 28 6.74 6.18 3.67
N ALA A 29 5.49 6.10 4.15
CA ALA A 29 4.35 6.70 3.46
C ALA A 29 4.54 8.21 3.25
N LEU A 30 4.99 8.93 4.27
CA LEU A 30 5.26 10.37 4.18
C LEU A 30 6.34 10.68 3.14
N LYS A 31 7.48 9.97 3.19
CA LYS A 31 8.58 10.18 2.24
C LYS A 31 8.21 9.79 0.82
N MET A 32 7.31 8.84 0.64
CA MET A 32 6.83 8.51 -0.69
C MET A 32 5.95 9.60 -1.29
N ILE A 33 5.11 10.25 -0.47
CA ILE A 33 4.35 11.44 -0.90
C ILE A 33 5.28 12.60 -1.27
N GLU A 34 6.26 12.90 -0.43
CA GLU A 34 7.25 13.95 -0.72
C GLU A 34 8.04 13.65 -2.01
N THR A 35 8.49 12.41 -2.17
CA THR A 35 9.26 11.99 -3.34
C THR A 35 8.41 12.02 -4.61
N CYS A 36 7.16 11.57 -4.54
CA CYS A 36 6.24 11.64 -5.68
C CYS A 36 5.92 13.07 -6.08
N ALA A 37 5.80 13.99 -5.11
CA ALA A 37 5.58 15.41 -5.39
C ALA A 37 6.80 16.07 -6.07
N ALA A 38 8.01 15.65 -5.71
CA ALA A 38 9.25 16.12 -6.35
C ALA A 38 9.51 15.44 -7.71
N HIS A 39 8.95 14.26 -7.95
CA HIS A 39 9.14 13.50 -9.17
C HIS A 39 8.25 14.02 -10.31
N GLN A 40 8.89 14.36 -11.42
CA GLN A 40 8.20 14.68 -12.67
C GLN A 40 8.17 13.44 -13.57
N THR A 41 7.02 13.19 -14.20
CA THR A 41 6.92 12.16 -15.24
C THR A 41 7.77 12.54 -16.44
N HIS A 42 8.00 11.58 -17.35
CA HIS A 42 8.71 11.80 -18.61
C HIS A 42 8.12 12.97 -19.45
N ASP A 43 6.84 13.30 -19.24
CA ASP A 43 6.15 14.42 -19.87
C ASP A 43 6.35 15.77 -19.15
N GLY A 44 7.24 15.84 -18.15
CA GLY A 44 7.51 17.04 -17.35
C GLY A 44 6.38 17.42 -16.38
N LYS A 45 5.46 16.50 -16.07
CA LYS A 45 4.29 16.79 -15.22
C LYS A 45 4.51 16.29 -13.80
N PRO A 46 4.02 17.02 -12.77
CA PRO A 46 4.13 16.56 -11.40
C PRO A 46 3.29 15.29 -11.20
N SER A 47 3.93 14.26 -10.64
CA SER A 47 3.23 13.05 -10.19
C SER A 47 2.52 13.35 -8.88
N ARG A 48 1.41 12.65 -8.62
CA ARG A 48 0.79 12.66 -7.31
C ARG A 48 0.59 11.24 -6.82
N CYS A 49 0.78 11.01 -5.53
CA CYS A 49 0.44 9.74 -4.92
C CYS A 49 -0.45 9.93 -3.68
N GLY A 50 -1.19 8.90 -3.34
CA GLY A 50 -1.84 8.76 -2.04
C GLY A 50 -1.27 7.53 -1.32
N SER A 51 -1.46 7.44 -0.01
CA SER A 51 -1.16 6.21 0.74
C SER A 51 -2.30 5.82 1.66
N ASP A 52 -2.54 4.53 1.82
CA ASP A 52 -3.58 3.99 2.71
C ASP A 52 -2.95 2.99 3.64
N CYS A 53 -3.11 3.22 4.93
CA CYS A 53 -2.56 2.38 5.98
C CYS A 53 -3.67 1.56 6.62
N THR A 54 -3.53 0.24 6.57
CA THR A 54 -4.42 -0.70 7.27
C THR A 54 -3.61 -1.63 8.14
N ARG A 55 -4.12 -1.89 9.33
CA ARG A 55 -3.50 -2.78 10.30
C ARG A 55 -4.23 -4.11 10.35
N GLY A 56 -3.48 -5.18 10.58
CA GLY A 56 -4.04 -6.44 11.07
C GLY A 56 -3.18 -7.64 10.76
N THR A 57 -3.60 -8.81 11.22
CA THR A 57 -2.91 -10.07 10.93
C THR A 57 -3.05 -10.46 9.46
N VAL A 58 -1.97 -11.02 8.91
CA VAL A 58 -1.93 -11.52 7.54
C VAL A 58 -1.19 -12.85 7.52
N LEU A 59 -1.55 -13.69 6.57
CA LEU A 59 -0.76 -14.85 6.18
C LEU A 59 0.16 -14.43 5.04
N ALA A 60 1.44 -14.77 5.11
CA ALA A 60 2.39 -14.46 4.05
C ALA A 60 3.11 -15.73 3.61
N GLY A 61 3.35 -15.88 2.31
CA GLY A 61 3.97 -17.08 1.77
C GLY A 61 4.35 -16.95 0.30
N VAL A 62 5.10 -17.94 -0.20
CA VAL A 62 5.50 -18.01 -1.60
C VAL A 62 4.47 -18.82 -2.39
N VAL A 63 3.95 -18.24 -3.47
CA VAL A 63 2.97 -18.86 -4.35
C VAL A 63 3.53 -19.06 -5.75
N GLY A 64 3.28 -20.25 -6.32
CA GLY A 64 3.66 -20.61 -7.68
C GLY A 64 4.95 -21.43 -7.76
N LYS A 65 4.98 -22.43 -8.65
CA LYS A 65 6.15 -23.30 -8.88
C LYS A 65 7.09 -22.77 -9.97
N LYS A 66 6.53 -22.26 -11.07
CA LYS A 66 7.30 -21.74 -12.22
C LYS A 66 7.72 -20.28 -12.06
N MET A 67 6.91 -19.49 -11.36
CA MET A 67 7.19 -18.09 -11.04
C MET A 67 6.78 -17.82 -9.59
N PRO A 68 7.65 -18.16 -8.62
CA PRO A 68 7.35 -17.96 -7.20
C PRO A 68 7.22 -16.46 -6.87
N ARG A 69 6.15 -16.08 -6.18
CA ARG A 69 5.90 -14.71 -5.71
C ARG A 69 5.56 -14.71 -4.23
N TYR A 70 6.07 -13.73 -3.51
CA TYR A 70 5.76 -13.56 -2.09
C TYR A 70 4.46 -12.79 -1.93
N CYS A 71 3.39 -13.49 -1.58
CA CYS A 71 2.04 -12.99 -1.54
C CYS A 71 1.53 -12.84 -0.10
N LEU A 72 0.61 -11.89 0.09
CA LEU A 72 -0.07 -11.63 1.36
C LEU A 72 -1.55 -12.01 1.25
N PHE A 73 -2.04 -12.75 2.22
CA PHE A 73 -3.41 -13.26 2.29
C PHE A 73 -4.07 -12.89 3.61
N GLY A 74 -5.40 -12.78 3.59
CA GLY A 74 -6.20 -12.64 4.80
C GLY A 74 -7.23 -11.51 4.73
N HIS A 75 -8.07 -11.47 5.76
CA HIS A 75 -9.18 -10.50 5.86
C HIS A 75 -8.68 -9.05 5.83
N ASN A 76 -7.58 -8.76 6.53
CA ASN A 76 -7.01 -7.41 6.62
C ASN A 76 -6.40 -6.94 5.30
N VAL A 77 -5.88 -7.84 4.46
CA VAL A 77 -5.43 -7.54 3.09
C VAL A 77 -6.62 -7.12 2.22
N THR A 78 -7.75 -7.81 2.38
CA THR A 78 -8.99 -7.46 1.64
C THR A 78 -9.55 -6.11 2.09
N ILE A 79 -9.53 -5.82 3.40
CA ILE A 79 -9.92 -4.49 3.92
C ILE A 79 -8.99 -3.41 3.35
N ALA A 80 -7.67 -3.63 3.36
CA ALA A 80 -6.71 -2.68 2.83
C ALA A 80 -6.99 -2.33 1.35
N ASN A 81 -7.25 -3.34 0.53
CA ASN A 81 -7.59 -3.15 -0.89
C ASN A 81 -8.91 -2.38 -1.09
N LYS A 82 -9.91 -2.62 -0.23
CA LYS A 82 -11.18 -1.86 -0.27
C LYS A 82 -10.97 -0.41 0.19
N PHE A 83 -10.13 -0.19 1.19
CA PHE A 83 -9.83 1.13 1.72
C PHE A 83 -9.10 1.98 0.67
N ARG A 84 -8.20 1.36 -0.10
CA ARG A 84 -7.51 1.94 -1.27
C ARG A 84 -8.44 2.59 -2.29
N ILE A 85 -9.63 2.02 -2.51
CA ILE A 85 -10.58 2.58 -3.48
C ILE A 85 -11.08 3.97 -3.06
N ARG A 86 -11.07 4.26 -1.76
CA ARG A 86 -11.48 5.56 -1.19
C ARG A 86 -10.33 6.56 -1.08
N GLN A 87 -9.15 6.21 -1.60
CA GLN A 87 -7.96 7.02 -1.47
C GLN A 87 -8.12 8.37 -2.15
N ARG A 88 -7.69 9.43 -1.44
CA ARG A 88 -7.56 10.75 -2.01
C ARG A 88 -6.11 11.01 -2.36
N THR A 89 -5.92 11.72 -3.48
CA THR A 89 -4.59 12.12 -3.93
C THR A 89 -3.91 13.00 -2.89
N THR A 90 -2.60 12.85 -2.67
CA THR A 90 -1.77 13.61 -1.72
C THR A 90 -2.11 13.45 -0.24
N GLN A 91 -2.91 12.45 0.12
CA GLN A 91 -3.28 12.18 1.52
C GLN A 91 -2.88 10.76 1.93
N ILE A 92 -2.63 10.60 3.23
CA ILE A 92 -2.50 9.30 3.88
C ILE A 92 -3.82 9.04 4.59
N ASN A 93 -4.63 8.08 4.13
CA ASN A 93 -5.75 7.66 4.95
C ASN A 93 -5.32 6.51 5.86
N ILE A 94 -5.89 6.50 7.06
CA ILE A 94 -5.58 5.52 8.09
C ILE A 94 -6.89 4.80 8.43
N SER A 95 -6.91 3.48 8.27
CA SER A 95 -8.04 2.66 8.68
C SER A 95 -8.23 2.75 10.20
N PRO A 96 -9.47 2.75 10.73
CA PRO A 96 -9.74 2.80 12.17
C PRO A 96 -9.01 1.70 12.96
N THR A 97 -8.85 0.53 12.34
CA THR A 97 -8.10 -0.62 12.89
C THR A 97 -6.65 -0.30 13.24
N THR A 98 -6.08 0.74 12.64
CA THR A 98 -4.67 1.16 12.82
C THR A 98 -4.44 1.89 14.13
N TYR A 99 -5.49 2.42 14.77
CA TYR A 99 -5.37 3.23 15.99
C TYR A 99 -5.20 2.39 17.27
N GLU A 100 -5.40 1.07 17.19
CA GLU A 100 -5.24 0.16 18.34
C GLU A 100 -3.77 -0.19 18.60
N ASN A 101 -3.40 -0.36 19.88
CA ASN A 101 -2.00 -0.42 20.33
C ASN A 101 -1.25 -1.75 20.07
N ASP A 102 -1.92 -2.86 19.73
CA ASP A 102 -1.26 -4.18 19.66
C ASP A 102 -0.61 -4.48 18.29
N ILE A 103 0.36 -3.67 17.83
CA ILE A 103 0.77 -3.60 16.42
C ILE A 103 1.51 -4.86 15.97
N ARG A 104 0.85 -5.69 15.14
CA ARG A 104 1.43 -6.93 14.61
C ARG A 104 1.97 -6.78 13.19
N VAL A 105 1.15 -6.30 12.25
CA VAL A 105 1.53 -6.05 10.85
C VAL A 105 0.76 -4.83 10.34
N ILE A 106 1.42 -4.00 9.54
CA ILE A 106 0.80 -2.87 8.83
C ILE A 106 1.01 -3.06 7.34
N ILE A 107 -0.06 -2.85 6.60
CA ILE A 107 -0.09 -2.85 5.14
C ILE A 107 -0.27 -1.40 4.69
N ILE A 108 0.63 -0.94 3.81
CA ILE A 108 0.45 0.30 3.05
C ILE A 108 0.15 -0.06 1.61
N GLU A 109 -0.94 0.49 1.11
CA GLU A 109 -1.25 0.57 -0.32
C GLU A 109 -0.97 1.99 -0.82
N ILE A 110 -0.10 2.12 -1.81
CA ILE A 110 0.20 3.40 -2.45
C ILE A 110 -0.29 3.36 -3.89
N GLN A 111 -1.11 4.34 -4.27
CA GLN A 111 -1.52 4.57 -5.64
C GLN A 111 -0.82 5.81 -6.20
N ILE A 112 -0.21 5.67 -7.38
CA ILE A 112 0.34 6.80 -8.14
C ILE A 112 -0.64 7.20 -9.24
N TRP A 113 -0.96 8.48 -9.34
CA TRP A 113 -1.91 9.02 -10.31
C TRP A 113 -1.18 9.85 -11.39
N PRO A 114 -1.16 9.42 -12.66
CA PRO A 114 -0.82 10.31 -13.76
C PRO A 114 -1.97 11.29 -14.02
N LYS A 115 -1.66 12.55 -14.37
CA LYS A 115 -2.67 13.63 -14.52
C LYS A 115 -3.74 13.37 -15.62
N TYR A 116 -3.51 12.41 -16.52
CA TYR A 116 -4.49 12.07 -17.56
C TYR A 116 -5.57 11.18 -16.96
N GLY A 117 -6.77 11.76 -16.84
CA GLY A 117 -7.98 11.06 -16.43
C GLY A 117 -8.26 9.87 -17.34
N TYR A 118 -7.74 8.71 -16.96
CA TYR A 118 -8.44 7.45 -17.16
C TYR A 118 -9.18 7.23 -15.84
N GLY A 119 -10.47 7.54 -15.86
CA GLY A 119 -11.33 7.47 -14.69
C GLY A 119 -11.15 6.13 -13.99
N LEU A 120 -11.18 6.17 -12.65
CA LEU A 120 -11.33 5.03 -11.74
C LEU A 120 -11.31 3.70 -12.49
N LEU A 121 -10.14 3.26 -12.93
CA LEU A 121 -9.99 1.88 -13.30
C LEU A 121 -10.03 1.19 -11.95
N GLU A 122 -11.25 0.88 -11.53
CA GLU A 122 -11.59 -0.17 -10.57
C GLU A 122 -11.07 -1.50 -11.13
N ARG A 123 -9.78 -1.58 -11.44
CA ARG A 123 -9.12 -2.85 -11.51
C ARG A 123 -8.97 -3.24 -10.05
N PRO A 124 -9.74 -4.23 -9.56
CA PRO A 124 -9.44 -4.79 -8.25
C PRO A 124 -7.95 -5.13 -8.33
N ALA A 125 -7.16 -4.56 -7.43
CA ALA A 125 -5.80 -5.03 -7.28
C ALA A 125 -5.99 -6.50 -6.97
N ARG A 126 -5.58 -7.34 -7.91
CA ARG A 126 -5.57 -8.78 -7.73
C ARG A 126 -4.34 -9.06 -6.87
N LEU A 127 -4.35 -8.53 -5.64
CA LEU A 127 -3.67 -9.17 -4.52
C LEU A 127 -4.27 -10.56 -4.56
N THR A 128 -3.49 -11.51 -5.07
CA THR A 128 -3.95 -12.88 -5.25
C THR A 128 -4.52 -13.32 -3.91
N THR A 129 -5.84 -13.53 -3.88
CA THR A 129 -6.57 -14.25 -2.84
C THR A 129 -6.24 -15.72 -2.88
#